data_AF-A0A3R9MDH8-F1
#
_entry.id   AF-A0A3R9MDH8-F1
#
_cell.length_a   1.000
_cell.length_b   1.000
_cell.length_c   1.000
_cell.angle_alpha   90.00
_cell.angle_beta   90.00
_cell.angle_gamma   90.00
#
_symmetry.space_group_name_H-M   'P 1'
#
loop_
_entity.id
_entity.type
_entity.pdbx_description
1 polymer ?
#
loop_
_entity_poly.entity_id
_entity_poly.type
_entity_poly.pdbx_seq_one_letter_code
_entity_poly.pdbx_strand_id
1 'polypeptide(L)'
;MFRIFLLLPLLLAACSSPAVSQSPYPQNPAVSDAQGHPRDSGTFYFPRADSVSKPDLTANQLNIEEQNTQATYCQLVFGSASANLYCFGAPVLSNYYLGHDTYRFLWLRAFHQPVLLTLTQQANGATLQTQFLTKSASAPRLALILFIPPTASPDEAARLQREFDLKQKDPKVLRELAERNRPAERLPQLETTHVLTPQQWQQFLHLVQQSGFHQQTSCEISTVMDGAGWLLEAHTAGGYHAVYRHSPDKPDSFRRACEYLLDLSSARKEDRY
;
A
#
# COMPACT_ATOMS: atom_id res chain seq x y z
N MET A 1 13.14 -75.87 36.72
CA MET A 1 11.96 -75.22 36.11
C MET A 1 12.12 -73.72 36.25
N PHE A 2 12.55 -73.02 35.20
CA PHE A 2 12.67 -71.56 35.18
C PHE A 2 11.55 -70.99 34.30
N ARG A 3 10.64 -70.20 34.89
CA ARG A 3 9.60 -69.47 34.15
C ARG A 3 10.12 -68.08 33.81
N ILE A 4 10.31 -67.81 32.53
CA ILE A 4 10.64 -66.48 31.99
C ILE A 4 9.31 -65.77 31.74
N PHE A 5 9.06 -64.68 32.46
CA PHE A 5 7.95 -63.75 32.18
C PHE A 5 8.43 -62.72 31.16
N LEU A 6 7.86 -62.77 29.95
CA LEU A 6 8.04 -61.76 28.91
C LEU A 6 7.04 -60.61 29.16
N LEU A 7 7.53 -59.44 29.58
CA LEU A 7 6.76 -58.21 29.67
C LEU A 7 6.85 -57.47 28.32
N LEU A 8 5.74 -57.47 27.58
CA LEU A 8 5.56 -56.69 26.36
C LEU A 8 5.19 -55.24 26.73
N PRO A 9 5.93 -54.21 26.30
CA PRO A 9 5.50 -52.83 26.49
C PRO A 9 4.45 -52.47 25.43
N LEU A 10 3.23 -52.15 25.88
CA LEU A 10 2.22 -51.50 25.05
C LEU A 10 2.68 -50.08 24.73
N LEU A 11 3.16 -49.85 23.50
CA LEU A 11 3.36 -48.52 22.94
C LEU A 11 1.98 -47.97 22.55
N LEU A 12 1.38 -47.17 23.45
CA LEU A 12 0.21 -46.35 23.13
C LEU A 12 0.66 -45.21 22.22
N ALA A 13 0.53 -45.41 20.91
CA ALA A 13 0.63 -44.34 19.92
C ALA A 13 -0.60 -43.43 20.06
N ALA A 14 -0.50 -42.43 20.93
CA ALA A 14 -1.46 -41.34 20.98
C ALA A 14 -1.33 -40.55 19.68
N CYS A 15 -2.30 -40.72 18.78
CA CYS A 15 -2.48 -39.86 17.62
C CYS A 15 -2.97 -38.50 18.13
N SER A 16 -2.05 -37.65 18.57
CA SER A 16 -2.32 -36.22 18.69
C SER A 16 -2.51 -35.69 17.27
N SER A 17 -3.75 -35.44 16.87
CA SER A 17 -4.04 -34.68 15.65
C SER A 17 -3.21 -33.40 15.74
N PRO A 18 -2.29 -33.13 14.79
CA PRO A 18 -1.51 -31.90 14.82
C PRO A 18 -2.51 -30.75 14.82
N ALA A 19 -2.41 -29.89 15.82
CA ALA A 19 -3.19 -28.67 15.86
C ALA A 19 -2.98 -27.97 14.51
N VAL A 20 -4.07 -27.81 13.75
CA VAL A 20 -4.05 -27.09 12.48
C VAL A 20 -3.62 -25.68 12.82
N SER A 21 -2.34 -25.39 12.64
CA SER A 21 -1.80 -24.04 12.77
C SER A 21 -2.50 -23.21 11.70
N GLN A 22 -3.45 -22.39 12.14
CA GLN A 22 -4.15 -21.48 11.25
C GLN A 22 -3.10 -20.57 10.63
N SER A 23 -3.06 -20.52 9.29
CA SER A 23 -2.18 -19.62 8.56
C SER A 23 -2.41 -18.19 9.05
N PRO A 24 -1.36 -17.35 9.22
CA PRO A 24 -1.54 -15.96 9.60
C PRO A 24 -2.18 -15.11 8.48
N TYR A 25 -2.50 -15.73 7.34
CA TYR A 25 -3.09 -15.10 6.17
C TYR A 25 -4.54 -15.57 5.94
N PRO A 26 -5.46 -14.70 5.47
CA PRO A 26 -6.87 -15.04 5.26
C PRO A 26 -7.15 -16.10 4.18
N GLN A 27 -6.30 -16.20 3.16
CA GLN A 27 -6.45 -17.14 2.04
C GLN A 27 -7.80 -17.03 1.31
N ASN A 28 -8.27 -15.81 1.05
CA ASN A 28 -9.55 -15.54 0.42
C ASN A 28 -9.43 -15.47 -1.11
N PRO A 29 -9.93 -16.46 -1.88
CA PRO A 29 -9.83 -16.46 -3.34
C PRO A 29 -10.66 -15.35 -4.02
N ALA A 30 -11.56 -14.69 -3.29
CA ALA A 30 -12.29 -13.53 -3.82
C ALA A 30 -11.42 -12.27 -3.88
N VAL A 31 -10.28 -12.24 -3.17
CA VAL A 31 -9.32 -11.12 -3.12
C VAL A 31 -8.19 -11.33 -4.11
N SER A 32 -7.49 -12.46 -4.02
CA SER A 32 -6.39 -12.82 -4.92
C SER A 32 -6.29 -14.33 -5.08
N ASP A 33 -5.54 -14.78 -6.08
CA ASP A 33 -5.09 -16.17 -6.12
C ASP A 33 -3.96 -16.43 -5.10
N ALA A 34 -3.49 -17.68 -5.03
CA ALA A 34 -2.43 -18.11 -4.12
C ALA A 34 -1.04 -17.56 -4.48
N GLN A 35 -0.89 -16.98 -5.68
CA GLN A 35 0.32 -16.29 -6.13
C GLN A 35 0.22 -14.77 -5.84
N GLY A 36 -0.90 -14.32 -5.27
CA GLY A 36 -1.15 -12.93 -4.94
C GLY A 36 -1.66 -12.10 -6.11
N HIS A 37 -2.02 -12.68 -7.26
CA HIS A 37 -2.59 -11.88 -8.36
C HIS A 37 -3.97 -11.35 -7.95
N PRO A 38 -4.21 -10.03 -8.05
CA PRO A 38 -5.51 -9.45 -7.73
C PRO A 38 -6.57 -9.96 -8.71
N ARG A 39 -7.80 -10.09 -8.24
CA ARG A 39 -8.92 -10.54 -9.07
C ARG A 39 -9.22 -9.58 -10.23
N ASP A 40 -9.24 -8.28 -9.92
CA ASP A 40 -9.54 -7.19 -10.85
C ASP A 40 -9.04 -5.84 -10.30
N SER A 41 -9.24 -4.76 -11.06
CA SER A 41 -8.81 -3.40 -10.69
C SER A 41 -9.50 -2.82 -9.46
N GLY A 42 -10.59 -3.44 -8.99
CA GLY A 42 -11.31 -3.06 -7.77
C GLY A 42 -10.85 -3.84 -6.52
N THR A 43 -9.86 -4.73 -6.67
CA THR A 43 -9.32 -5.51 -5.54
C THR A 43 -8.71 -4.57 -4.49
N PHE A 44 -9.14 -4.73 -3.24
CA PHE A 44 -8.55 -4.01 -2.11
C PHE A 44 -7.35 -4.80 -1.56
N TYR A 45 -6.19 -4.15 -1.47
CA TYR A 45 -4.90 -4.82 -1.21
C TYR A 45 -4.59 -5.07 0.27
N PHE A 46 -5.36 -4.46 1.16
CA PHE A 46 -5.09 -4.44 2.59
C PHE A 46 -6.13 -5.29 3.33
N PRO A 47 -5.81 -5.84 4.52
CA PRO A 47 -6.82 -6.44 5.37
C PRO A 47 -7.96 -5.45 5.57
N ARG A 48 -9.21 -5.95 5.62
CA ARG A 48 -10.37 -5.08 5.86
C ARG A 48 -10.10 -4.20 7.08
N ALA A 49 -10.47 -2.92 6.94
CA ALA A 49 -10.24 -1.87 7.93
C ALA A 49 -10.78 -2.19 9.33
N ASP A 50 -11.61 -3.22 9.46
CA ASP A 50 -12.00 -3.88 10.71
C ASP A 50 -10.77 -4.32 11.57
N SER A 51 -9.59 -4.41 10.96
CA SER A 51 -8.29 -4.73 11.59
C SER A 51 -7.45 -3.48 11.90
N VAL A 52 -7.83 -2.30 11.40
CA VAL A 52 -7.26 -0.99 11.75
C VAL A 52 -7.86 -0.59 13.09
N SER A 53 -7.34 -1.22 14.15
CA SER A 53 -7.62 -0.90 15.55
C SER A 53 -9.12 -0.89 15.89
N LYS A 54 -9.66 -1.98 16.45
CA LYS A 54 -10.65 -1.77 17.51
C LYS A 54 -9.91 -0.95 18.57
N PRO A 55 -10.32 0.31 18.86
CA PRO A 55 -9.74 1.02 19.99
C PRO A 55 -9.94 0.14 21.20
N ASP A 56 -8.94 0.06 22.07
CA ASP A 56 -9.16 -0.48 23.41
C ASP A 56 -10.29 0.35 24.03
N LEU A 57 -11.49 -0.23 24.12
CA LEU A 57 -12.74 0.44 24.53
C LEU A 57 -12.70 0.88 26.01
N THR A 58 -11.53 0.84 26.64
CA THR A 58 -11.31 1.10 28.06
C THR A 58 -10.77 2.50 28.35
N ALA A 59 -10.36 3.28 27.34
CA ALA A 59 -9.80 4.63 27.56
C ALA A 59 -10.52 5.71 26.73
N ASN A 60 -11.49 6.37 27.39
CA ASN A 60 -12.18 7.60 27.00
C ASN A 60 -12.98 7.61 25.70
N GLN A 61 -14.18 8.20 25.81
CA GLN A 61 -15.11 8.55 24.75
C GLN A 61 -14.49 9.58 23.79
N LEU A 62 -13.45 9.21 23.03
CA LEU A 62 -13.16 9.92 21.80
C LEU A 62 -14.41 9.86 20.92
N ASN A 63 -14.82 11.03 20.47
CA ASN A 63 -16.11 11.31 19.87
C ASN A 63 -16.35 10.36 18.68
N ILE A 64 -17.50 9.68 18.62
CA ILE A 64 -17.83 8.70 17.55
C ILE A 64 -17.60 9.30 16.15
N GLU A 65 -17.78 10.61 16.01
CA GLU A 65 -17.54 11.39 14.80
C GLU A 65 -16.06 11.43 14.35
N GLU A 66 -15.11 11.54 15.28
CA GLU A 66 -13.67 11.54 14.99
C GLU A 66 -13.21 10.14 14.54
N GLN A 67 -13.71 9.09 15.19
CA GLN A 67 -13.42 7.70 14.81
C GLN A 67 -13.94 7.37 13.42
N ASN A 68 -15.16 7.81 13.10
CA ASN A 68 -15.73 7.67 11.75
C ASN A 68 -14.90 8.43 10.71
N THR A 69 -14.37 9.60 11.06
CA THR A 69 -13.49 10.39 10.20
C THR A 69 -12.17 9.66 9.92
N GLN A 70 -11.54 9.05 10.92
CA GLN A 70 -10.30 8.28 10.74
C GLN A 70 -10.52 7.05 9.87
N ALA A 71 -11.56 6.25 10.15
CA ALA A 71 -11.87 5.07 9.36
C ALA A 71 -12.12 5.45 7.88
N THR A 72 -12.88 6.52 7.64
CA THR A 72 -13.15 7.05 6.30
C THR A 72 -11.87 7.51 5.61
N TYR A 73 -11.02 8.28 6.30
CA TYR A 73 -9.72 8.71 5.79
C TYR A 73 -8.84 7.51 5.42
N CYS A 74 -8.71 6.54 6.32
CA CYS A 74 -7.90 5.36 6.12
C CYS A 74 -8.40 4.49 4.97
N GLN A 75 -9.72 4.33 4.83
CA GLN A 75 -10.32 3.65 3.69
C GLN A 75 -10.00 4.36 2.37
N LEU A 76 -10.06 5.69 2.33
CA LEU A 76 -9.71 6.47 1.14
C LEU A 76 -8.24 6.33 0.76
N VAL A 77 -7.31 6.46 1.72
CA VAL A 77 -5.87 6.35 1.43
C VAL A 77 -5.46 4.94 1.03
N PHE A 78 -6.00 3.90 1.68
CA PHE A 78 -5.74 2.51 1.28
C PHE A 78 -6.43 2.13 -0.03
N GLY A 79 -7.59 2.71 -0.35
CA GLY A 79 -8.23 2.57 -1.65
C GLY A 79 -7.37 3.18 -2.76
N SER A 80 -6.86 4.39 -2.52
CA SER A 80 -5.90 5.07 -3.40
C SER A 80 -4.61 4.26 -3.59
N ALA A 81 -4.06 3.69 -2.51
CA ALA A 81 -2.89 2.83 -2.57
C ALA A 81 -3.17 1.54 -3.36
N SER A 82 -4.34 0.90 -3.15
CA SER A 82 -4.75 -0.31 -3.87
C SER A 82 -4.80 -0.08 -5.38
N ALA A 83 -5.38 1.05 -5.81
CA ALA A 83 -5.44 1.41 -7.24
C ALA A 83 -4.04 1.57 -7.84
N ASN A 84 -3.11 2.20 -7.12
CA ASN A 84 -1.72 2.35 -7.58
C ASN A 84 -1.02 0.98 -7.63
N LEU A 85 -1.14 0.15 -6.59
CA LEU A 85 -0.56 -1.20 -6.55
C LEU A 85 -1.07 -2.09 -7.69
N TYR A 86 -2.35 -1.98 -8.05
CA TYR A 86 -2.92 -2.64 -9.22
C TYR A 86 -2.25 -2.18 -10.52
N CYS A 87 -2.09 -0.86 -10.73
CA CYS A 87 -1.40 -0.32 -11.90
C CYS A 87 0.08 -0.73 -11.96
N PHE A 88 0.74 -0.92 -10.82
CA PHE A 88 2.08 -1.51 -10.76
C PHE A 88 2.12 -3.01 -11.10
N GLY A 89 0.97 -3.69 -11.16
CA GLY A 89 0.90 -5.14 -11.27
C GLY A 89 1.44 -5.85 -10.02
N ALA A 90 1.39 -5.18 -8.86
CA ALA A 90 1.92 -5.71 -7.61
C ALA A 90 1.01 -6.83 -7.05
N PRO A 91 1.55 -7.82 -6.34
CA PRO A 91 0.74 -8.87 -5.72
C PRO A 91 0.02 -8.36 -4.45
N VAL A 92 -1.11 -8.97 -4.09
CA VAL A 92 -1.81 -8.74 -2.83
C VAL A 92 -1.11 -9.51 -1.71
N LEU A 93 -0.21 -8.82 -1.02
CA LEU A 93 0.60 -9.40 0.05
C LEU A 93 -0.23 -9.80 1.28
N SER A 94 -1.36 -9.14 1.53
CA SER A 94 -2.16 -9.39 2.74
C SER A 94 -2.97 -10.69 2.76
N ASN A 95 -3.00 -11.45 1.64
CA ASN A 95 -3.95 -12.55 1.47
C ASN A 95 -3.35 -13.96 1.53
N TYR A 96 -2.16 -14.18 0.99
CA TYR A 96 -1.46 -15.47 1.02
C TYR A 96 0.04 -15.24 1.27
N TYR A 97 0.68 -16.09 2.09
CA TYR A 97 2.14 -16.08 2.16
C TYR A 97 2.76 -16.57 0.85
N LEU A 98 3.49 -15.69 0.16
CA LEU A 98 4.10 -15.97 -1.15
C LEU A 98 5.43 -16.76 -1.09
N GLY A 99 5.73 -17.37 0.07
CA GLY A 99 6.90 -18.24 0.25
C GLY A 99 8.23 -17.52 0.47
N HIS A 100 8.22 -16.20 0.65
CA HIS A 100 9.40 -15.40 0.93
C HIS A 100 9.03 -14.10 1.64
N ASP A 101 9.97 -13.54 2.39
CA ASP A 101 9.76 -12.28 3.09
C ASP A 101 9.90 -11.10 2.12
N THR A 102 8.94 -10.19 2.18
CA THR A 102 8.87 -9.00 1.32
C THR A 102 8.59 -7.77 2.16
N TYR A 103 9.31 -6.70 1.89
CA TYR A 103 8.98 -5.36 2.35
C TYR A 103 8.69 -4.49 1.13
N ARG A 104 7.56 -3.80 1.14
CA ARG A 104 7.14 -2.99 0.00
C ARG A 104 6.87 -1.57 0.43
N PHE A 105 7.59 -0.63 -0.14
CA PHE A 105 7.41 0.79 0.09
C PHE A 105 6.77 1.44 -1.14
N LEU A 106 5.54 1.90 -0.99
CA LEU A 106 4.82 2.69 -1.97
C LEU A 106 4.89 4.17 -1.59
N TRP A 107 5.42 4.97 -2.51
CA TRP A 107 5.59 6.41 -2.33
C TRP A 107 4.71 7.18 -3.32
N LEU A 108 3.63 7.77 -2.79
CA LEU A 108 2.61 8.51 -3.55
C LEU A 108 2.86 10.01 -3.43
N ARG A 109 3.48 10.61 -4.43
CA ARG A 109 3.89 12.01 -4.42
C ARG A 109 2.83 12.88 -5.09
N ALA A 110 2.44 14.00 -4.47
CA ALA A 110 1.36 14.85 -4.98
C ALA A 110 1.60 15.35 -6.42
N PHE A 111 2.84 15.71 -6.75
CA PHE A 111 3.19 16.35 -8.02
C PHE A 111 4.20 15.56 -8.86
N HIS A 112 4.60 14.37 -8.40
CA HIS A 112 5.61 13.53 -9.05
C HIS A 112 5.06 12.13 -9.30
N GLN A 113 5.80 11.35 -10.09
CA GLN A 113 5.43 9.96 -10.41
C GLN A 113 5.34 9.10 -9.15
N PRO A 114 4.34 8.23 -8.97
CA PRO A 114 4.38 7.22 -7.93
C PRO A 114 5.61 6.31 -8.08
N VAL A 115 6.20 5.93 -6.95
CA VAL A 115 7.35 4.99 -6.91
C VAL A 115 6.96 3.77 -6.06
N LEU A 116 7.26 2.57 -6.56
CA LEU A 116 7.13 1.33 -5.80
C LEU A 116 8.50 0.69 -5.63
N LEU A 117 8.90 0.48 -4.38
CA LEU A 117 10.09 -0.27 -4.02
C LEU A 117 9.67 -1.60 -3.42
N THR A 118 10.12 -2.70 -4.01
CA THR A 118 9.85 -4.06 -3.50
C THR A 118 11.16 -4.72 -3.13
N LEU A 119 11.37 -4.89 -1.83
CA LEU A 119 12.50 -5.59 -1.26
C LEU A 119 12.11 -7.02 -0.94
N THR A 120 12.79 -8.00 -1.52
CA THR A 120 12.48 -9.43 -1.36
C THR A 120 13.69 -10.17 -0.83
N GLN A 121 13.51 -11.03 0.17
CA GLN A 121 14.53 -11.95 0.68
C GLN A 121 14.22 -13.38 0.24
N GLN A 122 15.12 -13.96 -0.56
CA GLN A 122 15.06 -15.34 -1.03
C GLN A 122 16.27 -16.14 -0.53
N ALA A 123 16.31 -17.43 -0.86
CA ALA A 123 17.41 -18.31 -0.47
C ALA A 123 18.79 -17.88 -1.03
N ASN A 124 18.80 -17.21 -2.18
CA ASN A 124 20.01 -16.75 -2.87
C ASN A 124 20.43 -15.31 -2.51
N GLY A 125 19.67 -14.62 -1.65
CA GLY A 125 19.96 -13.25 -1.22
C GLY A 125 18.75 -12.33 -1.26
N ALA A 126 19.00 -11.04 -1.03
CA ALA A 126 17.99 -9.99 -1.09
C ALA A 126 18.07 -9.21 -2.41
N THR A 127 16.92 -8.80 -2.94
CA THR A 127 16.82 -7.94 -4.12
C THR A 127 15.89 -6.78 -3.86
N LEU A 128 16.25 -5.59 -4.35
CA LEU A 128 15.42 -4.41 -4.36
C LEU A 128 15.00 -4.07 -5.80
N GLN A 129 13.71 -4.17 -6.08
CA GLN A 129 13.10 -3.70 -7.33
C GLN A 129 12.58 -2.27 -7.16
N THR A 130 12.78 -1.42 -8.16
CA THR A 130 12.22 -0.07 -8.24
C THR A 130 11.35 0.06 -9.47
N GLN A 131 10.13 0.58 -9.31
CA GLN A 131 9.18 0.81 -10.39
C GLN A 131 8.56 2.20 -10.32
N PHE A 132 8.11 2.70 -11.47
CA PHE A 132 7.47 4.01 -11.60
C PHE A 132 6.15 3.90 -12.36
N LEU A 133 5.18 4.75 -11.98
CA LEU A 133 3.98 5.02 -12.78
C LEU A 133 4.06 6.39 -13.46
N THR A 134 3.40 6.54 -14.60
CA THR A 134 3.27 7.84 -15.29
C THR A 134 2.62 8.92 -14.43
N LYS A 135 1.67 8.54 -13.56
CA LYS A 135 0.95 9.38 -12.60
C LYS A 135 0.23 8.51 -11.57
N SER A 136 -0.33 9.13 -10.53
CA SER A 136 -1.17 8.41 -9.57
C SER A 136 -2.41 7.80 -10.23
N ALA A 137 -2.70 6.53 -9.95
CA ALA A 137 -3.90 5.84 -10.42
C ALA A 137 -5.20 6.40 -9.82
N SER A 138 -5.10 7.12 -8.71
CA SER A 138 -6.21 7.74 -7.97
C SER A 138 -6.36 9.23 -8.26
N ALA A 139 -5.67 9.77 -9.27
CA ALA A 139 -5.87 11.14 -9.70
C ALA A 139 -7.32 11.35 -10.19
N PRO A 140 -7.99 12.44 -9.79
CA PRO A 140 -9.36 12.71 -10.24
C PRO A 140 -9.38 12.87 -11.75
N ARG A 141 -10.43 12.32 -12.39
CA ARG A 141 -10.67 12.59 -13.81
C ARG A 141 -10.99 14.06 -13.98
N LEU A 142 -10.22 14.72 -14.84
CA LEU A 142 -10.45 16.11 -15.20
C LEU A 142 -11.70 16.20 -16.08
N ALA A 143 -12.55 17.17 -15.76
CA ALA A 143 -13.69 17.56 -16.56
C ALA A 143 -13.69 19.08 -16.71
N LEU A 144 -14.31 19.57 -17.79
CA LEU A 144 -14.59 21.00 -17.89
C LEU A 144 -15.70 21.35 -16.92
N ILE A 145 -15.46 22.39 -16.11
CA ILE A 145 -16.45 22.91 -15.17
C ILE A 145 -16.86 24.30 -15.67
N LEU A 146 -18.17 24.51 -15.77
CA LEU A 146 -18.74 25.83 -15.97
C LEU A 146 -18.97 26.47 -14.61
N PHE A 147 -18.34 27.62 -14.39
CA PHE A 147 -18.61 28.46 -13.23
C PHE A 147 -19.28 29.75 -13.71
N ILE A 148 -20.51 29.99 -13.26
CA ILE A 148 -21.23 31.25 -13.46
C ILE A 148 -21.32 31.92 -12.09
N PRO A 149 -20.71 33.12 -11.90
CA PRO A 149 -20.80 33.83 -10.64
C PRO A 149 -22.26 34.07 -10.25
N PRO A 150 -22.63 33.95 -8.97
CA PRO A 150 -24.01 34.25 -8.51
C PRO A 150 -24.46 35.68 -8.81
N THR A 151 -23.52 36.60 -9.02
CA THR A 151 -23.75 38.01 -9.33
C THR A 151 -23.78 38.31 -10.83
N ALA A 152 -23.60 37.30 -11.70
CA ALA A 152 -23.56 37.50 -13.14
C ALA A 152 -24.91 38.00 -13.66
N SER A 153 -24.89 38.98 -14.56
CA SER A 153 -26.10 39.39 -15.27
C SER A 153 -26.57 38.26 -16.21
N PRO A 154 -27.85 38.26 -16.65
CA PRO A 154 -28.34 37.28 -17.62
C PRO A 154 -27.48 37.21 -18.90
N ASP A 155 -27.01 38.36 -19.39
CA ASP A 155 -26.16 38.44 -20.58
C ASP A 155 -24.77 37.85 -20.35
N GLU A 156 -24.19 38.10 -19.17
CA GLU A 156 -22.90 37.53 -18.79
C GLU A 156 -22.98 36.01 -18.63
N ALA A 157 -24.02 35.51 -17.95
CA ALA A 157 -24.26 34.08 -17.81
C ALA A 157 -24.41 33.41 -19.18
N ALA A 158 -25.18 34.02 -20.10
CA ALA A 158 -25.33 33.52 -21.47
C ALA A 158 -24.00 33.54 -22.26
N ARG A 159 -23.15 34.56 -22.05
CA ARG A 159 -21.80 34.59 -22.65
C ARG A 159 -20.93 33.45 -22.14
N LEU A 160 -20.85 33.26 -20.81
CA LEU A 160 -20.04 32.20 -20.18
C LEU A 160 -20.50 30.81 -20.62
N GLN A 161 -21.81 30.59 -20.74
CA GLN A 161 -22.37 29.34 -21.26
C GLN A 161 -21.91 29.09 -22.70
N ARG A 162 -22.02 30.08 -23.60
CA ARG A 162 -21.57 29.94 -24.99
C ARG A 162 -20.07 29.63 -25.07
N GLU A 163 -19.25 30.30 -24.27
CA GLU A 163 -17.80 30.05 -24.22
C GLU A 163 -17.48 28.63 -23.74
N PHE A 164 -18.22 28.13 -22.74
CA PHE A 164 -18.09 26.77 -22.27
C PHE A 164 -18.51 25.75 -23.33
N ASP A 165 -19.63 25.96 -24.02
CA ASP A 165 -20.11 25.10 -25.10
C ASP A 165 -19.11 25.04 -26.27
N LEU A 166 -18.44 26.15 -26.58
CA LEU A 166 -17.36 26.20 -27.57
C LEU A 166 -16.15 25.40 -27.10
N LYS A 167 -15.72 25.56 -25.85
CA LYS A 167 -14.59 24.80 -25.26
C LYS A 167 -14.86 23.29 -25.21
N GLN A 168 -16.09 22.88 -24.92
CA GLN A 168 -16.48 21.46 -24.93
C GLN A 168 -16.35 20.81 -26.32
N LYS A 169 -16.44 21.61 -27.38
CA LYS A 169 -16.34 21.14 -28.77
C LYS A 169 -14.94 21.33 -29.36
N ASP A 170 -14.05 22.03 -28.66
CA ASP A 170 -12.68 22.27 -29.12
C ASP A 170 -11.87 20.95 -29.11
N PRO A 171 -11.44 20.44 -30.28
CA PRO A 171 -10.67 19.18 -30.36
C PRO A 171 -9.36 19.22 -29.58
N LYS A 172 -8.75 20.39 -29.41
CA LYS A 172 -7.51 20.54 -28.64
C LYS A 172 -7.79 20.33 -27.15
N VAL A 173 -8.83 20.97 -26.62
CA VAL A 173 -9.26 20.81 -25.22
C VAL A 173 -9.64 19.36 -24.94
N LEU A 174 -10.41 18.73 -25.84
CA LEU A 174 -10.79 17.32 -25.73
C LEU A 174 -9.57 16.39 -25.74
N ARG A 175 -8.56 16.66 -26.58
CA ARG A 175 -7.31 15.89 -26.61
C ARG A 175 -6.52 16.03 -25.32
N GLU A 176 -6.39 17.24 -24.79
CA GLU A 176 -5.70 17.50 -23.52
C GLU A 176 -6.40 16.82 -22.34
N LEU A 177 -7.73 16.88 -22.28
CA LEU A 177 -8.51 16.14 -21.28
C LEU A 177 -8.34 14.64 -21.41
N ALA A 178 -8.39 14.11 -22.64
CA ALA A 178 -8.19 12.68 -22.89
C ALA A 178 -6.79 12.23 -22.43
N GLU A 179 -5.74 13.01 -22.74
CA GLU A 179 -4.36 12.76 -22.29
C GLU A 179 -4.26 12.76 -20.76
N ARG A 180 -4.79 13.81 -20.11
CA ARG A 180 -4.79 13.94 -18.65
C ARG A 180 -5.61 12.85 -17.96
N ASN A 181 -6.64 12.32 -18.63
CA ASN A 181 -7.51 11.26 -18.12
C ASN A 181 -7.10 9.85 -18.53
N ARG A 182 -5.99 9.66 -19.24
CA ARG A 182 -5.48 8.30 -19.52
C ARG A 182 -5.26 7.53 -18.22
N PRO A 183 -5.40 6.20 -18.19
CA PRO A 183 -5.00 5.42 -17.02
C PRO A 183 -3.54 5.67 -16.65
N ALA A 184 -3.18 5.40 -15.39
CA ALA A 184 -1.79 5.32 -14.99
C ALA A 184 -1.15 4.07 -15.62
N GLU A 185 0.07 4.22 -16.11
CA GLU A 185 0.82 3.15 -16.79
C GLU A 185 2.19 3.01 -16.15
N ARG A 186 2.73 1.79 -16.14
CA ARG A 186 4.12 1.54 -15.73
C ARG A 186 5.09 2.16 -16.72
N LEU A 187 6.29 2.46 -16.22
CA LEU A 187 7.43 2.91 -17.02
C LEU A 187 8.55 1.85 -17.00
N PRO A 188 8.44 0.73 -17.74
CA PRO A 188 9.42 -0.36 -17.74
C PRO A 188 10.86 0.09 -17.99
N GLN A 189 11.05 1.13 -18.80
CA GLN A 189 12.36 1.70 -19.12
C GLN A 189 13.07 2.36 -17.93
N LEU A 190 12.35 2.66 -16.85
CA LEU A 190 12.91 3.20 -15.60
C LEU A 190 13.00 2.12 -14.50
N GLU A 191 12.44 0.93 -14.73
CA GLU A 191 12.46 -0.13 -13.73
C GLU A 191 13.88 -0.69 -13.56
N THR A 192 14.29 -0.86 -12.30
CA THR A 192 15.60 -1.46 -11.98
C THR A 192 15.43 -2.56 -10.94
N THR A 193 16.39 -3.48 -10.90
CA THR A 193 16.52 -4.47 -9.83
C THR A 193 17.98 -4.58 -9.45
N HIS A 194 18.26 -4.48 -8.15
CA HIS A 194 19.61 -4.58 -7.62
C HIS A 194 19.67 -5.65 -6.52
N VAL A 195 20.73 -6.43 -6.53
CA VAL A 195 21.04 -7.35 -5.42
C VAL A 195 21.57 -6.54 -4.25
N LEU A 196 21.03 -6.78 -3.06
CA LEU A 196 21.53 -6.18 -1.82
C LEU A 196 22.54 -7.09 -1.15
N THR A 197 23.50 -6.48 -0.46
CA THR A 197 24.39 -7.21 0.44
C THR A 197 23.64 -7.66 1.69
N PRO A 198 24.11 -8.72 2.38
CA PRO A 198 23.55 -9.11 3.67
C PRO A 198 23.55 -7.95 4.68
N GLN A 199 24.57 -7.10 4.67
CA GLN A 199 24.64 -5.93 5.56
C GLN A 199 23.55 -4.90 5.25
N GLN A 200 23.26 -4.65 3.98
CA GLN A 200 22.18 -3.71 3.59
C GLN A 200 20.81 -4.23 4.02
N TRP A 201 20.55 -5.52 3.82
CA TRP A 201 19.33 -6.17 4.31
C TRP A 201 19.19 -6.06 5.84
N GLN A 202 20.24 -6.43 6.58
CA GLN A 202 20.23 -6.35 8.05
C GLN A 202 20.07 -4.91 8.55
N GLN A 203 20.70 -3.95 7.88
CA GLN A 203 20.55 -2.53 8.21
C GLN A 203 19.10 -2.06 8.02
N PHE A 204 18.43 -2.48 6.94
CA PHE A 204 17.02 -2.18 6.74
C PHE A 204 16.15 -2.79 7.84
N LEU A 205 16.34 -4.07 8.17
CA LEU A 205 15.59 -4.72 9.25
C LEU A 205 15.79 -4.02 10.60
N HIS A 206 17.02 -3.57 10.89
CA HIS A 206 17.31 -2.80 12.08
C HIS A 206 16.52 -1.49 12.14
N LEU A 207 16.43 -0.76 11.01
CA LEU A 207 15.65 0.48 10.93
C LEU A 207 14.14 0.23 11.10
N VAL A 208 13.61 -0.86 10.53
CA VAL A 208 12.22 -1.29 10.73
C VAL A 208 11.95 -1.65 12.20
N GLN A 209 12.88 -2.34 12.86
CA GLN A 209 12.75 -2.66 14.28
C GLN A 209 12.81 -1.40 15.15
N GLN A 210 13.74 -0.48 14.88
CA GLN A 210 13.90 0.78 15.61
C GLN A 210 12.68 1.70 15.51
N SER A 211 11.90 1.60 14.43
CA SER A 211 10.67 2.37 14.31
C SER A 211 9.49 1.81 15.12
N GLY A 212 9.65 0.61 15.70
CA GLY A 212 8.53 -0.10 16.31
C GLY A 212 7.43 -0.41 15.29
N PHE A 213 7.80 -0.61 14.02
CA PHE A 213 6.88 -0.73 12.89
C PHE A 213 5.70 -1.66 13.18
N HIS A 214 5.97 -2.85 13.74
CA HIS A 214 4.93 -3.85 14.02
C HIS A 214 3.95 -3.46 15.14
N GLN A 215 4.26 -2.44 15.93
CA GLN A 215 3.40 -1.89 16.98
C GLN A 215 2.67 -0.62 16.54
N GLN A 216 2.99 -0.08 15.36
CA GLN A 216 2.35 1.14 14.87
C GLN A 216 0.92 0.86 14.41
N THR A 217 0.09 1.88 14.50
CA THR A 217 -1.22 1.87 13.85
C THR A 217 -1.05 1.89 12.33
N SER A 218 -1.88 1.13 11.63
CA SER A 218 -1.77 1.02 10.18
C SER A 218 -2.02 2.33 9.45
N CYS A 219 -2.80 3.24 10.03
CA CYS A 219 -3.10 4.53 9.42
C CYS A 219 -3.53 5.55 10.48
N GLU A 220 -3.04 6.78 10.32
CA GLU A 220 -3.35 7.94 11.15
C GLU A 220 -3.86 9.06 10.24
N ILE A 221 -4.81 9.86 10.73
CA ILE A 221 -5.25 11.06 10.01
C ILE A 221 -4.08 12.03 9.92
N SER A 222 -3.89 12.59 8.74
CA SER A 222 -3.02 13.74 8.55
C SER A 222 -3.84 14.97 8.18
N THR A 223 -3.48 16.11 8.76
CA THR A 223 -4.05 17.43 8.44
C THR A 223 -3.29 18.14 7.33
N VAL A 224 -2.19 17.55 6.85
CA VAL A 224 -1.37 18.11 5.78
C VAL A 224 -2.08 17.88 4.45
N MET A 225 -2.19 18.93 3.64
CA MET A 225 -2.87 18.89 2.34
C MET A 225 -1.94 18.46 1.19
N ASP A 226 -0.65 18.76 1.32
CA ASP A 226 0.39 18.53 0.31
C ASP A 226 1.53 17.63 0.80
N GLY A 227 2.33 17.16 -0.16
CA GLY A 227 3.48 16.30 0.09
C GLY A 227 3.27 14.90 -0.44
N ALA A 228 3.52 13.87 0.38
CA ALA A 228 3.55 12.50 -0.09
C ALA A 228 2.93 11.51 0.89
N GLY A 229 2.19 10.53 0.36
CA GLY A 229 1.78 9.33 1.08
C GLY A 229 2.92 8.30 1.09
N TRP A 230 3.26 7.81 2.27
CA TRP A 230 4.31 6.82 2.52
C TRP A 230 3.65 5.58 3.10
N LEU A 231 3.64 4.50 2.33
CA LEU A 231 3.08 3.22 2.75
C LEU A 231 4.18 2.18 2.77
N LEU A 232 4.47 1.62 3.94
CA LEU A 232 5.37 0.47 4.07
C LEU A 232 4.58 -0.75 4.50
N GLU A 233 4.75 -1.84 3.76
CA GLU A 233 4.18 -3.15 4.04
C GLU A 233 5.30 -4.13 4.41
N ALA A 234 5.05 -4.97 5.41
CA ALA A 234 5.85 -6.15 5.71
C ALA A 234 5.00 -7.40 5.50
N HIS A 235 5.54 -8.31 4.71
CA HIS A 235 4.96 -9.59 4.35
C HIS A 235 5.97 -10.65 4.73
N THR A 236 5.73 -11.33 5.85
CA THR A 236 6.68 -12.33 6.37
C THR A 236 5.97 -13.65 6.64
N ALA A 237 6.74 -14.70 6.90
CA ALA A 237 6.17 -15.96 7.37
C ALA A 237 5.32 -15.78 8.66
N GLY A 238 5.64 -14.76 9.47
CA GLY A 238 4.91 -14.39 10.69
C GLY A 238 3.60 -13.63 10.46
N GLY A 239 3.32 -13.20 9.22
CA GLY A 239 2.10 -12.47 8.87
C GLY A 239 2.37 -11.17 8.12
N TYR A 240 1.28 -10.41 7.94
CA TYR A 240 1.24 -9.15 7.21
C TYR A 240 1.03 -7.97 8.14
N HIS A 241 1.73 -6.87 7.91
CA HIS A 241 1.49 -5.58 8.55
C HIS A 241 1.74 -4.43 7.56
N ALA A 242 0.97 -3.36 7.66
CA ALA A 242 1.14 -2.18 6.82
C ALA A 242 0.94 -0.92 7.63
N VAL A 243 1.75 0.09 7.33
CA VAL A 243 1.73 1.41 7.98
C VAL A 243 1.75 2.48 6.90
N TYR A 244 0.75 3.36 6.92
CA TYR A 244 0.64 4.55 6.10
C TYR A 244 0.90 5.79 6.95
N ARG A 245 1.76 6.69 6.46
CA ARG A 245 1.97 8.04 7.01
C ARG A 245 1.95 9.04 5.86
N HIS A 246 1.40 10.22 6.10
CA HIS A 246 1.43 11.30 5.12
C HIS A 246 2.50 12.31 5.53
N SER A 247 3.53 12.46 4.69
CA SER A 247 4.64 13.39 4.85
C SER A 247 5.31 13.30 6.24
N PRO A 248 5.77 12.12 6.69
CA PRO A 248 6.35 11.97 8.03
C PRO A 248 7.56 12.91 8.23
N ASP A 249 7.74 13.38 9.46
CA ASP A 249 8.80 14.33 9.80
C ASP A 249 10.20 13.71 9.69
N LYS A 250 11.22 14.53 9.42
CA LYS A 250 12.62 14.06 9.29
C LYS A 250 13.13 13.21 10.47
N PRO A 251 12.80 13.51 11.74
CA PRO A 251 13.25 12.70 12.88
C PRO A 251 12.53 11.35 13.01
N ASP A 252 11.44 11.13 12.28
CA ASP A 252 10.63 9.91 12.36
C ASP A 252 11.45 8.68 11.92
N SER A 253 11.52 7.68 12.78
CA SER A 253 12.22 6.42 12.51
C SER A 253 11.53 5.60 11.41
N PHE A 254 10.21 5.69 11.26
CA PHE A 254 9.48 5.11 10.12
C PHE A 254 9.96 5.70 8.80
N ARG A 255 10.07 7.04 8.74
CA ARG A 255 10.60 7.74 7.57
C ARG A 255 12.01 7.28 7.25
N ARG A 256 12.89 7.17 8.26
CA ARG A 256 14.28 6.73 8.06
C ARG A 256 14.37 5.34 7.42
N ALA A 257 13.51 4.40 7.81
CA ALA A 257 13.46 3.07 7.18
C ALA A 257 13.06 3.16 5.70
N CYS A 258 12.07 3.98 5.37
CA CYS A 258 11.62 4.19 3.99
C CYS A 258 12.65 4.95 3.13
N GLU A 259 13.28 5.99 3.68
CA GLU A 259 14.35 6.75 3.01
C GLU A 259 15.57 5.88 2.74
N TYR A 260 15.89 4.92 3.62
CA TYR A 260 16.95 3.96 3.37
C TYR A 260 16.69 3.12 2.11
N LEU A 261 15.45 2.69 1.88
CA LEU A 261 15.11 2.00 0.62
C LEU A 261 15.25 2.92 -0.58
N LEU A 262 14.85 4.19 -0.47
CA LEU A 262 15.04 5.18 -1.53
C LEU A 262 16.52 5.37 -1.85
N ASP A 263 17.39 5.47 -0.85
CA ASP A 263 18.84 5.65 -1.01
C ASP A 263 19.50 4.48 -1.74
N LEU A 264 19.00 3.26 -1.52
CA LEU A 264 19.46 2.05 -2.21
C LEU A 264 18.89 1.91 -3.64
N SER A 265 17.85 2.66 -3.98
CA SER A 265 17.11 2.52 -5.24
C SER A 265 17.65 3.38 -6.38
N SER A 266 17.08 3.20 -7.58
CA SER A 266 17.25 4.14 -8.69
C SER A 266 16.52 5.47 -8.48
N ALA A 267 15.54 5.53 -7.55
CA ALA A 267 14.79 6.73 -7.18
C ALA A 267 15.52 7.65 -6.16
N ARG A 268 16.77 7.34 -5.78
CA ARG A 268 17.53 8.11 -4.76
C ARG A 268 17.73 9.59 -5.06
N LYS A 269 17.64 10.00 -6.32
CA LYS A 269 17.82 11.40 -6.78
C LYS A 269 16.51 12.16 -6.90
N GLU A 270 15.39 11.51 -6.64
CA GLU A 270 14.09 12.13 -6.73
C GLU A 270 13.84 13.09 -5.56
N ASP A 271 13.10 14.16 -5.83
CA ASP A 271 12.72 15.13 -4.81
C ASP A 271 11.79 14.49 -3.79
N ARG A 272 12.17 14.64 -2.51
CA ARG A 272 11.42 14.05 -1.38
C ARG A 272 10.18 14.86 -1.01
N TYR A 273 10.23 16.18 -1.26
CA TYR A 273 9.21 17.20 -1.00
C TYR A 273 9.37 18.33 -2.02
#